data_AF-A0AAD8BHB6-F1
#
_entry.id   AF-A0AAD8BHB6-F1
#
_cell.length_a   1.000
_cell.length_b   1.000
_cell.length_c   1.000
_cell.angle_alpha   90.00
_cell.angle_beta   90.00
_cell.angle_gamma   90.00
#
_symmetry.space_group_name_H-M   'P 1'
#
loop_
_entity.id
_entity.type
_entity.pdbx_description
1 polymer ?
#
loop_
_entity_poly.entity_id
_entity_poly.type
_entity_poly.pdbx_seq_one_letter_code
_entity_poly.pdbx_strand_id
1 'polypeptide(L)'
;MARICLSLRSKVCLAAAYNFKTIFNKPSKTNSCLYRIASVKGMSSNSNMPCQDKGIESQSKNTPIIWIDLEMTGLDVDKDRIIEIACLVTDGDLQLIAQGEDLVIHQSDDVLNNMGEWCTNQHGQSGLTDAVRKSQISTAEAERRILDFLRKHTEERTCPLAGNSVYMDKLFLEKYMPSLTQHLHYRIIDVSTVKEICRRWYPQNYESAPIKKSSHRAMDDILESVEELKYYRSTIFKS
;
A
#
# COMPACT_ATOMS: atom_id res chain seq x y z
N MET A 1 12.06 12.60 48.60
CA MET A 1 12.28 13.99 48.15
C MET A 1 11.49 14.21 46.85
N ALA A 2 10.16 14.21 46.87
CA ALA A 2 9.29 15.37 47.12
C ALA A 2 9.46 16.53 46.11
N ARG A 3 8.50 16.59 45.14
CA ARG A 3 7.75 17.75 44.57
C ARG A 3 8.56 18.97 44.03
N ILE A 4 8.19 19.60 42.92
CA ILE A 4 7.04 20.54 42.81
C ILE A 4 6.72 20.93 41.34
N CYS A 5 5.41 20.96 41.06
CA CYS A 5 4.53 21.70 40.12
C CYS A 5 4.82 21.83 38.61
N LEU A 6 3.90 21.51 37.69
CA LEU A 6 2.49 21.93 37.45
C LEU A 6 2.28 23.40 37.04
N SER A 7 1.50 23.54 35.96
CA SER A 7 0.62 24.65 35.57
C SER A 7 1.14 25.57 34.45
N LEU A 8 0.48 25.46 33.29
CA LEU A 8 -0.30 26.57 32.69
C LEU A 8 -1.25 26.01 31.62
N ARG A 9 -2.41 25.53 32.08
CA ARG A 9 -3.67 25.59 31.31
C ARG A 9 -4.41 26.83 31.81
N SER A 10 -4.79 27.74 30.90
CA SER A 10 -6.19 28.18 30.73
C SER A 10 -6.28 29.50 29.95
N LYS A 11 -7.28 29.52 29.06
CA LYS A 11 -8.11 30.64 28.59
C LYS A 11 -7.92 31.03 27.12
N VAL A 12 -8.53 30.25 26.23
CA VAL A 12 -9.62 30.76 25.38
C VAL A 12 -10.71 29.69 25.35
N CYS A 13 -11.87 30.01 25.94
CA CYS A 13 -13.11 29.24 25.90
C CYS A 13 -14.21 30.17 25.35
N LEU A 14 -15.28 29.54 24.85
CA LEU A 14 -16.50 30.05 24.19
C LEU A 14 -16.37 30.16 22.66
N ALA A 15 -17.26 29.57 21.83
CA ALA A 15 -18.50 28.85 22.08
C ALA A 15 -18.89 28.06 20.81
N ALA A 16 -19.47 26.88 20.98
CA ALA A 16 -20.59 26.36 20.19
C ALA A 16 -20.90 24.92 20.66
N ALA A 17 -21.73 24.82 21.68
CA ALA A 17 -22.43 23.59 22.00
C ALA A 17 -23.64 23.47 21.06
N TYR A 18 -23.68 22.44 20.23
CA TYR A 18 -24.93 21.99 19.60
C TYR A 18 -25.17 20.52 19.93
N ASN A 19 -26.35 20.30 20.52
CA ASN A 19 -26.89 19.04 21.03
C ASN A 19 -26.95 17.94 19.96
N PHE A 20 -26.15 16.88 20.12
CA PHE A 20 -26.38 15.59 19.46
C PHE A 20 -26.99 14.61 20.47
N LYS A 21 -28.28 14.78 20.73
CA LYS A 21 -29.06 13.80 21.50
C LYS A 21 -30.49 13.76 20.97
N THR A 22 -30.66 13.04 19.88
CA THR A 22 -31.87 12.30 19.49
C THR A 22 -31.57 11.59 18.17
N ILE A 23 -32.37 10.58 17.82
CA ILE A 23 -32.23 9.71 16.63
C ILE A 23 -31.34 8.48 16.86
N PHE A 24 -31.68 7.65 17.85
CA PHE A 24 -31.62 6.20 17.67
C PHE A 24 -32.70 5.56 18.57
N ASN A 25 -33.92 5.47 18.04
CA ASN A 25 -34.92 4.49 18.46
C ASN A 25 -36.14 4.51 17.53
N LYS A 26 -36.15 3.63 16.52
CA LYS A 26 -37.18 2.60 16.27
C LYS A 26 -37.14 2.10 14.81
N PRO A 27 -37.46 0.81 14.57
CA PRO A 27 -37.42 0.18 13.26
C PRO A 27 -38.78 0.25 12.55
N SER A 28 -38.81 0.41 11.23
CA SER A 28 -39.76 -0.30 10.35
C SER A 28 -39.59 0.03 8.87
N LYS A 29 -39.49 -1.05 8.08
CA LYS A 29 -40.25 -1.33 6.85
C LYS A 29 -40.17 -0.37 5.64
N THR A 30 -39.61 -0.96 4.58
CA THR A 30 -40.13 -1.04 3.19
C THR A 30 -40.22 0.21 2.31
N ASN A 31 -39.72 -0.03 1.09
CA ASN A 31 -40.18 0.45 -0.22
C ASN A 31 -39.54 1.70 -0.83
N SER A 32 -38.80 1.40 -1.91
CA SER A 32 -38.73 2.10 -3.20
C SER A 32 -38.51 3.61 -3.16
N CYS A 33 -37.25 4.02 -3.35
CA CYS A 33 -36.97 5.36 -3.85
C CYS A 33 -36.86 5.29 -5.39
N LEU A 34 -37.97 5.66 -6.03
CA LEU A 34 -38.08 5.88 -7.46
C LEU A 34 -37.24 7.11 -7.86
N TYR A 35 -36.23 6.91 -8.70
CA TYR A 35 -35.61 8.02 -9.43
C TYR A 35 -36.57 8.50 -10.51
N ARG A 36 -37.05 9.74 -10.38
CA ARG A 36 -37.79 10.48 -11.43
C ARG A 36 -36.82 10.80 -12.56
N ILE A 37 -36.93 10.08 -13.68
CA ILE A 37 -36.29 10.46 -14.95
C ILE A 37 -37.32 11.21 -15.79
N ALA A 38 -36.92 12.39 -16.27
CA ALA A 38 -37.70 13.25 -17.14
C ALA A 38 -38.04 12.54 -18.46
N SER A 39 -39.25 12.82 -18.94
CA SER A 39 -39.89 12.21 -20.11
C SER A 39 -39.11 12.46 -21.39
N VAL A 40 -38.70 11.38 -22.08
CA VAL A 40 -38.43 11.38 -23.51
C VAL A 40 -39.40 10.39 -24.15
N LYS A 41 -40.29 10.89 -25.00
CA LYS A 41 -41.24 10.11 -25.80
C LYS A 41 -40.50 9.46 -26.98
N GLY A 42 -40.65 8.16 -27.18
CA GLY A 42 -40.35 7.54 -28.46
C GLY A 42 -39.93 6.07 -28.41
N MET A 43 -40.79 5.22 -28.97
CA MET A 43 -40.52 3.89 -29.55
C MET A 43 -40.42 2.63 -28.66
N SER A 44 -41.50 1.85 -28.79
CA SER A 44 -41.56 0.43 -29.19
C SER A 44 -40.89 -0.62 -28.30
N SER A 45 -41.76 -1.38 -27.66
CA SER A 45 -41.52 -2.69 -27.03
C SER A 45 -40.88 -3.68 -28.00
N ASN A 46 -39.75 -4.26 -27.61
CA ASN A 46 -39.43 -5.63 -27.97
C ASN A 46 -38.79 -6.33 -26.77
N SER A 47 -39.60 -7.19 -26.14
CA SER A 47 -39.24 -8.08 -25.05
C SER A 47 -38.61 -9.36 -25.63
N ASN A 48 -37.32 -9.55 -25.39
CA ASN A 48 -36.66 -10.83 -25.11
C ASN A 48 -35.17 -10.72 -25.40
N MET A 49 -34.39 -10.46 -24.36
CA MET A 49 -32.97 -10.79 -24.35
C MET A 49 -32.71 -11.45 -22.99
N PRO A 50 -32.29 -12.72 -22.92
CA PRO A 50 -31.98 -13.32 -21.64
C PRO A 50 -30.68 -12.67 -21.16
N CYS A 51 -30.77 -11.84 -20.12
CA CYS A 51 -29.60 -11.48 -19.33
C CYS A 51 -29.06 -12.76 -18.72
N GLN A 52 -28.06 -13.35 -19.35
CA GLN A 52 -27.26 -14.40 -18.74
C GLN A 52 -26.43 -13.74 -17.65
N ASP A 53 -26.96 -13.78 -16.44
CA ASP A 53 -26.24 -13.51 -15.20
C ASP A 53 -25.21 -14.64 -15.03
N LYS A 54 -24.07 -14.51 -15.71
CA LYS A 54 -22.92 -15.40 -15.45
C LYS A 54 -22.33 -14.95 -14.12
N GLY A 55 -22.59 -15.76 -13.10
CA GLY A 55 -22.19 -15.54 -11.72
C GLY A 55 -20.79 -14.95 -11.57
N ILE A 56 -20.74 -13.74 -11.00
CA ILE A 56 -19.54 -13.07 -10.49
C ILE A 56 -19.27 -13.67 -9.10
N GLU A 57 -19.07 -14.97 -9.02
CA GLU A 57 -18.78 -15.67 -7.76
C GLU A 57 -17.73 -16.75 -8.04
N SER A 58 -16.45 -16.34 -8.08
CA SER A 58 -15.27 -17.19 -7.79
C SER A 58 -13.90 -16.56 -8.13
N GLN A 59 -13.82 -15.41 -8.80
CA GLN A 59 -12.51 -14.82 -9.14
C GLN A 59 -11.76 -14.14 -7.98
N SER A 60 -12.42 -13.83 -6.86
CA SER A 60 -11.87 -12.92 -5.83
C SER A 60 -10.81 -13.52 -4.90
N LYS A 61 -10.77 -14.84 -4.69
CA LYS A 61 -9.78 -15.47 -3.78
C LYS A 61 -8.42 -15.74 -4.44
N ASN A 62 -8.38 -15.85 -5.77
CA ASN A 62 -7.19 -16.27 -6.51
C ASN A 62 -6.49 -15.14 -7.25
N THR A 63 -6.94 -13.88 -7.11
CA THR A 63 -6.20 -12.75 -7.71
C THR A 63 -4.90 -12.56 -6.93
N PRO A 64 -3.71 -12.68 -7.56
CA PRO A 64 -2.44 -12.49 -6.88
C PRO A 64 -2.27 -11.07 -6.34
N ILE A 65 -1.34 -10.93 -5.40
CA ILE A 65 -0.92 -9.66 -4.81
C ILE A 65 0.54 -9.43 -5.19
N ILE A 66 0.85 -8.23 -5.71
CA ILE A 66 2.20 -7.84 -6.10
C ILE A 66 2.80 -7.02 -4.98
N TRP A 67 3.84 -7.54 -4.34
CA TRP A 67 4.60 -6.87 -3.29
C TRP A 67 5.83 -6.24 -3.89
N ILE A 68 6.02 -4.94 -3.64
CA ILE A 68 7.21 -4.19 -4.03
C ILE A 68 7.60 -3.30 -2.87
N ASP A 69 8.91 -3.20 -2.64
CA ASP A 69 9.54 -2.25 -1.73
C ASP A 69 10.70 -1.60 -2.48
N LEU A 70 10.85 -0.30 -2.26
CA LEU A 70 11.91 0.51 -2.83
C LEU A 70 12.78 1.09 -1.73
N GLU A 71 14.08 1.10 -1.96
CA GLU A 71 14.97 2.05 -1.28
C GLU A 71 15.19 3.26 -2.18
N MET A 72 15.12 4.46 -1.58
CA MET A 72 15.28 5.73 -2.25
C MET A 72 16.35 6.60 -1.58
N THR A 73 16.84 7.60 -2.31
CA THR A 73 17.75 8.63 -1.77
C THR A 73 17.06 9.61 -0.80
N GLY A 74 15.73 9.57 -0.74
CA GLY A 74 14.87 10.42 0.07
C GLY A 74 13.39 10.26 -0.31
N LEU A 75 12.55 11.20 0.12
CA LEU A 75 11.08 11.13 -0.04
C LEU A 75 10.51 12.18 -1.01
N ASP A 76 11.36 13.04 -1.59
CA ASP A 76 10.95 14.03 -2.59
C ASP A 76 11.04 13.42 -3.99
N VAL A 77 9.90 12.97 -4.53
CA VAL A 77 9.80 12.33 -5.84
C VAL A 77 10.37 13.21 -6.98
N ASP A 78 10.47 14.53 -6.80
CA ASP A 78 11.06 15.44 -7.77
C ASP A 78 12.59 15.50 -7.74
N LYS A 79 13.19 15.19 -6.60
CA LYS A 79 14.64 15.28 -6.40
C LYS A 79 15.30 13.93 -6.27
N ASP A 80 14.65 13.01 -5.56
CA ASP A 80 15.20 11.73 -5.15
C ASP A 80 15.07 10.66 -6.25
N ARG A 81 15.83 9.57 -6.08
CA ARG A 81 15.91 8.46 -7.03
C ARG A 81 15.74 7.12 -6.33
N ILE A 82 15.22 6.15 -7.09
CA ILE A 82 15.19 4.74 -6.70
C ILE A 82 16.61 4.18 -6.79
N ILE A 83 17.05 3.53 -5.71
CA ILE A 83 18.39 2.92 -5.58
C ILE A 83 18.35 1.41 -5.31
N GLU A 84 17.22 0.87 -4.85
CA GLU A 84 16.96 -0.56 -4.79
C GLU A 84 15.49 -0.83 -5.10
N ILE A 85 15.21 -1.97 -5.72
CA ILE A 85 13.85 -2.47 -5.92
C ILE A 85 13.84 -3.99 -5.75
N ALA A 86 12.90 -4.48 -4.96
CA ALA A 86 12.58 -5.90 -4.88
C ALA A 86 11.11 -6.14 -5.26
N CYS A 87 10.80 -7.35 -5.70
CA CYS A 87 9.40 -7.74 -5.93
C CYS A 87 9.12 -9.19 -5.56
N LEU A 88 7.89 -9.45 -5.14
CA LEU A 88 7.41 -10.77 -4.74
C LEU A 88 5.91 -10.87 -5.04
N VAL A 89 5.44 -12.07 -5.35
CA VAL A 89 4.03 -12.33 -5.65
C VAL A 89 3.48 -13.34 -4.65
N THR A 90 2.36 -13.02 -4.02
CA THR A 90 1.58 -13.96 -3.19
C THR A 90 0.21 -14.22 -3.79
N ASP A 91 -0.45 -15.29 -3.34
CA ASP A 91 -1.89 -15.44 -3.53
C ASP A 91 -2.68 -14.54 -2.54
N GLY A 92 -4.01 -14.62 -2.60
CA GLY A 92 -4.91 -13.90 -1.70
C GLY A 92 -4.86 -14.38 -0.24
N ASP A 93 -4.24 -15.53 0.02
CA ASP A 93 -3.99 -16.10 1.34
C ASP A 93 -2.60 -15.77 1.89
N LEU A 94 -1.86 -14.90 1.20
CA LEU A 94 -0.50 -14.45 1.52
C LEU A 94 0.54 -15.56 1.43
N GLN A 95 0.26 -16.64 0.68
CA GLN A 95 1.23 -17.69 0.38
C GLN A 95 2.08 -17.29 -0.82
N LEU A 96 3.38 -17.56 -0.75
CA LEU A 96 4.33 -17.22 -1.81
C LEU A 96 4.00 -17.98 -3.10
N ILE A 97 3.79 -17.25 -4.19
CA ILE A 97 3.69 -17.81 -5.55
C ILE A 97 5.07 -17.78 -6.22
N ALA A 98 5.72 -16.63 -6.18
CA ALA A 98 7.02 -16.43 -6.81
C ALA A 98 7.78 -15.28 -6.14
N GLN A 99 9.10 -15.43 -6.03
CA GLN A 99 10.01 -14.37 -5.57
C GLN A 99 10.79 -13.84 -6.78
N GLY A 100 10.78 -12.51 -6.95
CA GLY A 100 11.53 -11.83 -8.00
C GLY A 100 12.97 -11.51 -7.58
N GLU A 101 13.63 -10.73 -8.43
CA GLU A 101 14.99 -10.24 -8.17
C GLU A 101 14.98 -9.09 -7.14
N ASP A 102 16.09 -8.98 -6.39
CA ASP A 102 16.47 -7.80 -5.61
C ASP A 102 17.53 -7.04 -6.42
N LEU A 103 17.18 -5.86 -6.93
CA LEU A 103 17.97 -5.11 -7.90
C LEU A 103 18.45 -3.79 -7.31
N VAL A 104 19.76 -3.68 -7.13
CA VAL A 104 20.43 -2.40 -6.82
C VAL A 104 20.59 -1.60 -8.10
N ILE A 105 20.06 -0.37 -8.12
CA ILE A 105 20.03 0.52 -9.28
C ILE A 105 21.15 1.55 -9.18
N HIS A 106 21.93 1.70 -10.23
CA HIS A 106 23.01 2.68 -10.28
C HIS A 106 22.50 4.12 -10.21
N GLN A 107 23.17 4.95 -9.41
CA GLN A 107 23.04 6.40 -9.38
C GLN A 107 24.44 7.04 -9.31
N SER A 108 24.57 8.27 -9.82
CA SER A 108 25.84 9.00 -9.78
C SER A 108 26.20 9.43 -8.36
N ASP A 109 27.48 9.69 -8.11
CA ASP A 109 27.93 10.23 -6.82
C ASP A 109 27.27 11.58 -6.49
N ASP A 110 26.95 12.40 -7.49
CA ASP A 110 26.20 13.65 -7.26
C ASP A 110 24.82 13.38 -6.63
N VAL A 111 24.12 12.34 -7.06
CA VAL A 111 22.83 11.95 -6.46
C VAL A 111 23.04 11.42 -5.04
N LEU A 112 24.01 10.53 -4.85
CA LEU A 112 24.27 9.91 -3.54
C LEU A 112 24.77 10.91 -2.50
N ASN A 113 25.60 11.87 -2.89
CA ASN A 113 26.15 12.89 -1.99
C ASN A 113 25.12 13.94 -1.58
N ASN A 114 23.97 14.01 -2.28
CA ASN A 114 22.87 14.92 -1.96
C ASN A 114 21.78 14.27 -1.09
N MET A 115 21.98 13.03 -0.64
CA MET A 115 21.09 12.37 0.32
C MET A 115 21.04 13.13 1.66
N GLY A 116 19.86 13.15 2.28
CA GLY A 116 19.72 13.63 3.65
C GLY A 116 20.47 12.75 4.65
N GLU A 117 20.82 13.31 5.82
CA GLU A 117 21.62 12.63 6.86
C GLU A 117 21.10 11.23 7.22
N TRP A 118 19.78 11.09 7.34
CA TRP A 118 19.17 9.80 7.66
C TRP A 118 19.44 8.75 6.57
N CYS A 119 19.21 9.07 5.29
CA CYS A 119 19.43 8.15 4.18
C CYS A 119 20.92 7.79 4.04
N THR A 120 21.81 8.78 4.16
CA THR A 120 23.27 8.57 4.13
C THR A 120 23.72 7.59 5.21
N ASN A 121 23.19 7.71 6.42
CA ASN A 121 23.53 6.82 7.52
C ASN A 121 22.96 5.41 7.35
N GLN A 122 21.68 5.27 7.00
CA GLN A 122 21.05 3.96 6.83
C GLN A 122 21.68 3.18 5.67
N HIS A 123 21.75 3.79 4.49
CA HIS A 123 22.27 3.15 3.28
C HIS A 123 23.78 2.90 3.36
N GLY A 124 24.50 3.72 4.15
CA GLY A 124 25.89 3.45 4.50
C GLY A 124 26.06 2.21 5.39
N GLN A 125 25.23 2.06 6.42
CA GLN A 125 25.29 0.92 7.35
C GLN A 125 24.87 -0.40 6.71
N SER A 126 23.86 -0.38 5.83
CA SER A 126 23.43 -1.57 5.09
C SER A 126 24.40 -1.97 3.97
N GLY A 127 25.33 -1.09 3.60
CA GLY A 127 26.24 -1.26 2.47
C GLY A 127 25.60 -0.94 1.11
N LEU A 128 24.33 -0.50 1.09
CA LEU A 128 23.59 -0.19 -0.13
C LEU A 128 24.26 0.94 -0.93
N THR A 129 24.74 2.00 -0.28
CA THR A 129 25.40 3.12 -0.99
C THR A 129 26.57 2.64 -1.85
N ASP A 130 27.39 1.72 -1.33
CA ASP A 130 28.53 1.17 -2.06
C ASP A 130 28.10 0.19 -3.16
N ALA A 131 27.00 -0.54 -2.94
CA ALA A 131 26.41 -1.39 -3.96
C ALA A 131 25.86 -0.56 -5.14
N VAL A 132 25.21 0.59 -4.85
CA VAL A 132 24.68 1.51 -5.86
C VAL A 132 25.79 2.07 -6.74
N ARG A 133 26.91 2.50 -6.15
CA ARG A 133 28.08 2.96 -6.92
C ARG A 133 28.63 1.91 -7.88
N LYS A 134 28.65 0.64 -7.43
CA LYS A 134 29.18 -0.49 -8.22
C LYS A 134 28.19 -1.04 -9.24
N SER A 135 26.89 -0.83 -9.02
CA SER A 135 25.84 -1.34 -9.90
C SER A 135 26.01 -0.83 -11.33
N GLN A 136 25.65 -1.68 -12.28
CA GLN A 136 25.58 -1.36 -13.71
C GLN A 136 24.14 -1.40 -14.22
N ILE A 137 23.16 -1.56 -13.32
CA ILE A 137 21.74 -1.65 -13.66
C ILE A 137 21.16 -0.25 -13.69
N SER A 138 20.66 0.16 -14.85
CA SER A 138 19.91 1.42 -14.99
C SER A 138 18.47 1.24 -14.51
N THR A 139 17.80 2.36 -14.18
CA THR A 139 16.38 2.35 -13.80
C THR A 139 15.50 1.67 -14.86
N ALA A 140 15.76 1.92 -16.15
CA ALA A 140 15.00 1.31 -17.25
C ALA A 140 15.24 -0.21 -17.37
N GLU A 141 16.47 -0.67 -17.12
CA GLU A 141 16.76 -2.11 -17.11
C GLU A 141 16.12 -2.80 -15.90
N ALA A 142 16.12 -2.16 -14.72
CA ALA A 142 15.43 -2.65 -13.55
C ALA A 142 13.92 -2.76 -13.79
N GLU A 143 13.29 -1.69 -14.31
CA GLU A 143 11.86 -1.69 -14.68
C GLU A 143 11.53 -2.87 -15.60
N ARG A 144 12.32 -3.06 -16.66
CA ARG A 144 12.10 -4.14 -17.63
C ARG A 144 12.17 -5.51 -16.97
N ARG A 145 13.18 -5.78 -16.14
CA ARG A 145 13.34 -7.08 -15.47
C ARG A 145 12.20 -7.39 -14.51
N ILE A 146 11.80 -6.42 -13.69
CA ILE A 146 10.68 -6.57 -12.76
C ILE A 146 9.38 -6.79 -13.52
N LEU A 147 9.13 -6.01 -14.58
CA LEU A 147 7.93 -6.17 -15.41
C LEU A 147 7.90 -7.54 -16.13
N ASP A 148 9.03 -8.00 -16.66
CA ASP A 148 9.15 -9.30 -17.32
C ASP A 148 8.93 -10.46 -16.33
N PHE A 149 9.33 -10.29 -15.07
CA PHE A 149 8.99 -11.23 -13.99
C PHE A 149 7.48 -11.22 -13.72
N LEU A 150 6.88 -10.04 -13.48
CA LEU A 150 5.46 -9.94 -13.14
C LEU A 150 4.53 -10.48 -14.22
N ARG A 151 4.86 -10.28 -15.50
CA ARG A 151 4.10 -10.80 -16.65
C ARG A 151 4.01 -12.33 -16.69
N LYS A 152 4.93 -13.04 -16.02
CA LYS A 152 4.88 -14.52 -15.91
C LYS A 152 3.90 -15.00 -14.85
N HIS A 153 3.51 -14.12 -13.92
CA HIS A 153 2.76 -14.49 -12.71
C HIS A 153 1.44 -13.75 -12.55
N THR A 154 1.21 -12.67 -13.30
CA THR A 154 0.05 -11.77 -13.14
C THR A 154 -0.44 -11.23 -14.47
N GLU A 155 -1.74 -10.95 -14.55
CA GLU A 155 -2.36 -10.29 -15.69
C GLU A 155 -2.33 -8.77 -15.54
N GLU A 156 -2.16 -8.05 -16.65
CA GLU A 156 -2.13 -6.60 -16.69
C GLU A 156 -3.39 -5.99 -16.05
N ARG A 157 -3.20 -5.02 -15.15
CA ARG A 157 -4.22 -4.22 -14.48
C ARG A 157 -5.18 -5.02 -13.59
N THR A 158 -4.80 -6.22 -13.16
CA THR A 158 -5.63 -7.06 -12.26
C THR A 158 -5.17 -7.02 -10.81
N CYS A 159 -3.86 -7.09 -10.58
CA CYS A 159 -3.28 -7.30 -9.25
C CYS A 159 -2.92 -5.97 -8.57
N PRO A 160 -3.30 -5.75 -7.31
CA PRO A 160 -2.92 -4.54 -6.56
C PRO A 160 -1.45 -4.59 -6.13
N LEU A 161 -0.88 -3.40 -5.98
CA LEU A 161 0.42 -3.19 -5.33
C LEU A 161 0.27 -3.31 -3.80
N ALA A 162 1.20 -3.96 -3.13
CA ALA A 162 1.20 -4.18 -1.69
C ALA A 162 2.56 -3.91 -1.05
N GLY A 163 2.55 -3.48 0.22
CA GLY A 163 3.73 -3.17 1.00
C GLY A 163 3.37 -2.31 2.22
N ASN A 164 4.36 -1.96 3.03
CA ASN A 164 4.18 -1.01 4.14
C ASN A 164 4.38 0.42 3.65
N SER A 165 3.38 1.29 3.88
CA SER A 165 3.45 2.69 3.43
C SER A 165 3.66 2.80 1.91
N VAL A 166 3.19 1.79 1.17
CA VAL A 166 3.48 1.54 -0.25
C VAL A 166 2.97 2.63 -1.19
N TYR A 167 2.19 3.59 -0.67
CA TYR A 167 1.83 4.78 -1.41
C TYR A 167 3.07 5.58 -1.83
N MET A 168 4.13 5.61 -1.00
CA MET A 168 5.37 6.31 -1.35
C MET A 168 6.08 5.62 -2.51
N ASP A 169 6.23 4.30 -2.44
CA ASP A 169 6.79 3.49 -3.53
C ASP A 169 6.03 3.72 -4.82
N LYS A 170 4.69 3.71 -4.74
CA LYS A 170 3.83 3.95 -5.89
C LYS A 170 4.11 5.29 -6.58
N LEU A 171 4.34 6.36 -5.83
CA LEU A 171 4.67 7.68 -6.42
C LEU A 171 6.00 7.65 -7.18
N PHE A 172 7.01 6.95 -6.66
CA PHE A 172 8.28 6.76 -7.35
C PHE A 172 8.12 5.87 -8.59
N LEU A 173 7.38 4.76 -8.49
CA LEU A 173 7.09 3.89 -9.62
C LEU A 173 6.37 4.65 -10.74
N GLU A 174 5.33 5.42 -10.41
CA GLU A 174 4.56 6.21 -11.39
C GLU A 174 5.45 7.15 -12.21
N LYS A 175 6.49 7.70 -11.59
CA LYS A 175 7.41 8.63 -12.24
C LYS A 175 8.57 7.94 -12.97
N TYR A 176 9.19 6.96 -12.34
CA TYR A 176 10.47 6.39 -12.79
C TYR A 176 10.34 5.03 -13.47
N MET A 177 9.22 4.33 -13.27
CA MET A 177 8.92 3.02 -13.84
C MET A 177 7.45 2.95 -14.34
N PRO A 178 7.03 3.84 -15.26
CA PRO A 178 5.62 3.99 -15.64
C PRO A 178 5.02 2.77 -16.36
N SER A 179 5.83 1.99 -17.08
CA SER A 179 5.37 0.76 -17.75
C SER A 179 5.06 -0.32 -16.72
N LEU A 180 5.87 -0.41 -15.67
CA LEU A 180 5.60 -1.27 -14.52
C LEU A 180 4.31 -0.84 -13.82
N THR A 181 4.12 0.46 -13.53
CA THR A 181 2.87 0.94 -12.91
C THR A 181 1.63 0.65 -13.77
N GLN A 182 1.72 0.76 -15.10
CA GLN A 182 0.61 0.44 -16.00
C GLN A 182 0.17 -1.02 -15.92
N HIS A 183 1.07 -1.93 -15.57
CA HIS A 183 0.76 -3.35 -15.33
C HIS A 183 0.00 -3.57 -14.02
N LEU A 184 0.14 -2.69 -13.04
CA LEU A 184 -0.51 -2.80 -11.73
C LEU A 184 -1.97 -2.34 -11.79
N HIS A 185 -2.82 -2.89 -10.93
CA HIS A 185 -4.14 -2.33 -10.67
C HIS A 185 -4.01 -1.00 -9.88
N TYR A 186 -4.98 -0.10 -10.02
CA TYR A 186 -4.89 1.24 -9.42
C TYR A 186 -4.93 1.25 -7.87
N ARG A 187 -5.51 0.20 -7.27
CA ARG A 187 -5.61 0.03 -5.81
C ARG A 187 -4.30 -0.45 -5.22
N ILE A 188 -4.10 -0.11 -3.95
CA ILE A 188 -3.01 -0.61 -3.13
C ILE A 188 -3.54 -1.38 -1.92
N ILE A 189 -2.75 -2.32 -1.43
CA ILE A 189 -2.90 -2.95 -0.12
C ILE A 189 -1.77 -2.41 0.76
N ASP A 190 -2.08 -1.38 1.53
CA ASP A 190 -1.09 -0.74 2.42
C ASP A 190 -1.16 -1.37 3.82
N VAL A 191 -0.14 -2.14 4.18
CA VAL A 191 -0.05 -2.83 5.48
C VAL A 191 -0.02 -1.82 6.63
N SER A 192 0.58 -0.65 6.41
CA SER A 192 0.63 0.42 7.43
C SER A 192 -0.76 0.97 7.76
N THR A 193 -1.71 0.92 6.83
CA THR A 193 -3.13 1.25 7.12
C THR A 193 -3.70 0.29 8.15
N VAL A 194 -3.48 -1.02 7.97
CA VAL A 194 -3.96 -2.05 8.91
C VAL A 194 -3.26 -1.93 10.26
N LYS A 195 -1.96 -1.66 10.26
CA LYS A 195 -1.18 -1.39 11.47
C LYS A 195 -1.75 -0.21 12.28
N GLU A 196 -2.05 0.90 11.62
CA GLU A 196 -2.61 2.09 12.28
C GLU A 196 -4.02 1.87 12.84
N ILE A 197 -4.83 1.03 12.17
CA ILE A 197 -6.13 0.56 12.68
C ILE A 197 -5.92 -0.33 13.91
N CYS A 198 -5.03 -1.33 13.82
CA CYS A 198 -4.69 -2.23 14.92
C CYS A 198 -4.25 -1.46 16.15
N ARG A 199 -3.37 -0.47 15.99
CA ARG A 199 -2.86 0.38 17.08
C ARG A 199 -3.95 1.10 17.86
N ARG A 200 -5.04 1.49 17.20
CA ARG A 200 -6.14 2.27 17.82
C ARG A 200 -7.26 1.39 18.34
N TRP A 201 -7.62 0.34 17.62
CA TRP A 201 -8.80 -0.47 17.92
C TRP A 201 -8.46 -1.76 18.66
N TYR A 202 -7.22 -2.24 18.52
CA TYR A 202 -6.72 -3.51 19.08
C TYR A 202 -5.33 -3.32 19.72
N PRO A 203 -5.18 -2.43 20.73
CA PRO A 203 -3.87 -2.06 21.26
C PRO A 203 -3.06 -3.24 21.83
N GLN A 204 -3.73 -4.22 22.45
CA GLN A 204 -3.06 -5.43 22.95
C GLN A 204 -2.48 -6.30 21.81
N ASN A 205 -3.21 -6.43 20.70
CA ASN A 205 -2.71 -7.13 19.51
C ASN A 205 -1.60 -6.33 18.83
N TYR A 206 -1.65 -4.99 18.85
CA TYR A 206 -0.57 -4.16 18.34
C TYR A 206 0.72 -4.34 19.15
N GLU A 207 0.64 -4.35 20.48
CA GLU A 207 1.80 -4.58 21.37
C GLU A 207 2.40 -5.98 21.21
N SER A 208 1.59 -6.95 20.78
CA SER A 208 2.02 -8.34 20.55
C SER A 208 2.51 -8.60 19.12
N ALA A 209 2.49 -7.58 18.24
CA ALA A 209 2.91 -7.73 16.86
C ALA A 209 4.41 -8.06 16.76
N PRO A 210 4.83 -8.85 15.75
CA PRO A 210 6.25 -9.13 15.51
C PRO A 210 7.06 -7.84 15.37
N ILE A 211 8.24 -7.81 16.00
CA ILE A 211 9.18 -6.70 15.88
C ILE A 211 9.93 -6.86 14.55
N LYS A 212 9.84 -5.86 13.69
CA LYS A 212 10.61 -5.78 12.44
C LYS A 212 12.10 -5.67 12.72
N LYS A 213 12.93 -6.40 11.96
CA LYS A 213 14.39 -6.26 12.03
C LYS A 213 14.84 -4.99 11.31
N SER A 214 14.09 -4.52 10.30
CA SER A 214 14.35 -3.28 9.55
C SER A 214 15.78 -3.25 9.01
N SER A 215 16.14 -4.25 8.19
CA SER A 215 17.49 -4.33 7.59
C SER A 215 17.74 -3.28 6.51
N HIS A 216 16.71 -2.52 6.10
CA HIS A 216 16.77 -1.50 5.04
C HIS A 216 17.30 -2.11 3.74
N ARG A 217 16.69 -3.23 3.37
CA ARG A 217 16.98 -4.02 2.18
C ARG A 217 15.66 -4.52 1.63
N ALA A 218 15.38 -4.15 0.39
CA ALA A 218 14.02 -4.19 -0.15
C ALA A 218 13.34 -5.56 -0.04
N MET A 219 14.05 -6.67 -0.34
CA MET A 219 13.45 -8.01 -0.26
C MET A 219 13.13 -8.44 1.18
N ASP A 220 14.02 -8.13 2.13
CA ASP A 220 13.79 -8.45 3.54
C ASP A 220 12.58 -7.68 4.07
N ASP A 221 12.47 -6.39 3.72
CA ASP A 221 11.37 -5.53 4.13
C ASP A 221 10.03 -5.98 3.52
N ILE A 222 10.01 -6.49 2.28
CA ILE A 222 8.83 -7.15 1.70
C ILE A 222 8.42 -8.37 2.53
N LEU A 223 9.36 -9.26 2.86
CA LEU A 223 9.06 -10.48 3.61
C LEU A 223 8.50 -10.14 5.00
N GLU A 224 9.07 -9.14 5.67
CA GLU A 224 8.53 -8.63 6.94
C GLU A 224 7.13 -8.02 6.78
N SER A 225 6.86 -7.32 5.68
CA SER A 225 5.54 -6.75 5.37
C SER A 225 4.47 -7.83 5.15
N VAL A 226 4.83 -8.93 4.47
CA VAL A 226 3.95 -10.09 4.28
C VAL A 226 3.63 -10.76 5.62
N GLU A 227 4.64 -11.00 6.45
CA GLU A 227 4.45 -11.61 7.78
C GLU A 227 3.66 -10.70 8.73
N GLU A 228 3.86 -9.38 8.68
CA GLU A 228 3.05 -8.41 9.42
C GLU A 228 1.58 -8.47 9.00
N LEU A 229 1.27 -8.54 7.70
CA LEU A 229 -0.10 -8.64 7.23
C LEU A 229 -0.74 -10.00 7.59
N LYS A 230 0.03 -11.11 7.54
CA LYS A 230 -0.42 -12.42 8.03
C LYS A 230 -0.78 -12.36 9.51
N TYR A 231 0.05 -11.71 10.32
CA TYR A 231 -0.21 -11.51 11.74
C TYR A 231 -1.55 -10.79 11.94
N TYR A 232 -1.78 -9.64 11.28
CA TYR A 232 -3.05 -8.92 11.41
C TYR A 232 -4.24 -9.74 10.94
N ARG A 233 -4.11 -10.43 9.80
CA ARG A 233 -5.16 -11.34 9.30
C ARG A 233 -5.58 -12.36 10.35
N SER A 234 -4.63 -12.95 11.07
CA SER A 234 -4.90 -13.99 12.08
C SER A 234 -5.43 -13.46 13.42
N THR A 235 -5.26 -12.17 13.71
CA THR A 235 -5.50 -11.61 15.05
C THR A 235 -6.66 -10.65 15.14
N ILE A 236 -6.89 -9.81 14.12
CA ILE A 236 -7.91 -8.73 14.18
C ILE A 236 -9.02 -8.88 13.14
N PHE A 237 -8.87 -9.77 12.16
CA PHE A 237 -9.91 -10.08 11.18
C PHE A 237 -10.69 -11.34 11.59
N LYS A 238 -11.98 -11.37 11.26
CA LYS A 238 -12.83 -12.55 11.49
C LYS A 238 -12.41 -13.66 10.52
N SER A 239 -12.26 -14.88 11.06
CA SER A 239 -12.01 -16.12 10.30
C SER A 239 -13.22 -16.60 9.51
#